data_AF-A0A3C2A5E1-F1
#
_entry.id   AF-A0A3C2A5E1-F1
#
_cell.length_a   1.000
_cell.length_b   1.000
_cell.length_c   1.000
_cell.angle_alpha   90.00
_cell.angle_beta   90.00
_cell.angle_gamma   90.00
#
_symmetry.space_group_name_H-M   'P 1'
#
loop_
_entity.id
_entity.type
_entity.pdbx_description
1 polymer ?
#
loop_
_entity_poly.entity_id
_entity_poly.type
_entity_poly.pdbx_seq_one_letter_code
_entity_poly.pdbx_strand_id
1 'polypeptide(L)'
;MKKLYPSLLGLLGGLVMAACEPAEPDVATLRINLIDAPGDYESVNIDIADVQVKMEGDAGEWLSLDEVNTGVFNVLELTNGHSALLGEVDLPPGTLQQVRLVLGQNHDLSIGGEVKALPFASGSTGVIELDVVGDLSANRVFELVLDFDAGRSVVASESGETFRLRPVVRVILDPDNGSIMGRIDPGAVSTAVFALIGADTITSTYTG
;
A
#
# COMPACT_ATOMS: atom_id res chain seq x y z
N MET A 1 -33.26 -84.98 24.25
CA MET A 1 -33.61 -83.95 25.25
C MET A 1 -33.45 -82.57 24.60
N LYS A 2 -34.19 -81.54 25.05
CA LYS A 2 -34.31 -80.21 24.40
C LYS A 2 -33.08 -79.31 24.60
N LYS A 3 -33.05 -78.17 23.86
CA LYS A 3 -32.28 -76.90 24.02
C LYS A 3 -31.01 -76.79 23.14
N LEU A 4 -30.62 -75.63 22.58
CA LEU A 4 -31.27 -74.32 22.32
C LEU A 4 -30.33 -73.52 21.36
N TYR A 5 -30.83 -72.67 20.45
CA TYR A 5 -30.05 -71.71 19.65
C TYR A 5 -30.42 -70.29 20.10
N PRO A 6 -29.46 -69.39 20.42
CA PRO A 6 -29.02 -68.32 19.49
C PRO A 6 -27.49 -68.06 19.59
N SER A 7 -26.81 -67.05 19.02
CA SER A 7 -27.22 -65.75 18.44
C SER A 7 -26.36 -65.28 17.24
N LEU A 8 -26.95 -64.36 16.48
CA LEU A 8 -26.43 -63.42 15.48
C LEU A 8 -25.56 -62.29 16.09
N LEU A 9 -24.33 -62.10 15.60
CA LEU A 9 -23.55 -60.84 15.59
C LEU A 9 -22.30 -61.09 14.70
N GLY A 10 -21.85 -60.25 13.75
CA GLY A 10 -22.23 -58.88 13.42
C GLY A 10 -20.97 -58.01 13.36
N LEU A 11 -20.18 -58.06 12.27
CA LEU A 11 -19.04 -57.16 12.07
C LEU A 11 -18.84 -56.82 10.58
N LEU A 12 -19.62 -55.87 10.09
CA LEU A 12 -19.37 -55.22 8.80
C LEU A 12 -18.28 -54.15 9.03
N GLY A 13 -17.02 -54.47 8.72
CA GLY A 13 -15.89 -53.56 8.88
C GLY A 13 -15.98 -52.39 7.89
N GLY A 14 -16.45 -51.23 8.36
CA GLY A 14 -16.48 -50.01 7.56
C GLY A 14 -15.08 -49.47 7.33
N LEU A 15 -14.66 -49.38 6.06
CA LEU A 15 -13.43 -48.71 5.66
C LEU A 15 -13.66 -47.19 5.71
N VAL A 16 -13.31 -46.57 6.83
CA VAL A 16 -13.39 -45.10 6.99
C VAL A 16 -12.21 -44.47 6.24
N MET A 17 -12.47 -43.98 5.03
CA MET A 17 -11.55 -43.12 4.30
C MET A 17 -11.49 -41.76 4.98
N ALA A 18 -10.59 -41.59 5.96
CA ALA A 18 -10.26 -40.29 6.51
C ALA A 18 -9.43 -39.51 5.47
N ALA A 19 -10.12 -38.81 4.58
CA ALA A 19 -9.51 -37.75 3.78
C ALA A 19 -9.15 -36.61 4.74
N CYS A 20 -7.88 -36.55 5.14
CA CYS A 20 -7.33 -35.39 5.82
C CYS A 20 -7.02 -34.37 4.73
N GLU A 21 -7.97 -33.48 4.45
CA GLU A 21 -7.67 -32.25 3.72
C GLU A 21 -6.65 -31.46 4.56
N PRO A 22 -5.51 -31.03 4.01
CA PRO A 22 -4.61 -30.14 4.74
C PRO A 22 -5.38 -28.87 5.08
N ALA A 23 -5.31 -28.43 6.33
CA ALA A 23 -5.82 -27.11 6.69
C ALA A 23 -4.93 -26.06 5.99
N GLU A 24 -5.55 -25.20 5.19
CA GLU A 24 -4.87 -24.03 4.65
C GLU A 24 -4.29 -23.19 5.79
N PRO A 25 -3.09 -22.62 5.66
CA PRO A 25 -2.52 -21.77 6.68
C PRO A 25 -3.38 -20.52 6.87
N ASP A 26 -3.67 -20.18 8.13
CA ASP A 26 -4.28 -18.90 8.49
C ASP A 26 -3.35 -17.75 8.07
N VAL A 27 -3.67 -17.04 6.99
CA VAL A 27 -2.88 -15.88 6.46
C VAL A 27 -3.61 -14.55 6.68
N ALA A 28 -2.87 -13.45 6.62
CA ALA A 28 -3.39 -12.09 6.58
C ALA A 28 -2.96 -11.43 5.25
N THR A 29 -3.92 -10.98 4.46
CA THR A 29 -3.65 -10.37 3.15
C THR A 29 -3.39 -8.88 3.33
N LEU A 30 -2.25 -8.40 2.83
CA LEU A 30 -1.88 -6.99 2.85
C LEU A 30 -1.92 -6.42 1.43
N ARG A 31 -2.75 -5.40 1.22
CA ARG A 31 -2.79 -4.61 -0.01
C ARG A 31 -2.04 -3.30 0.16
N ILE A 32 -1.21 -2.95 -0.80
CA ILE A 32 -0.44 -1.71 -0.77
C ILE A 32 -0.89 -0.80 -1.92
N ASN A 33 -1.43 0.35 -1.56
CA ASN A 33 -1.94 1.36 -2.49
C ASN A 33 -1.07 2.62 -2.45
N LEU A 34 -0.88 3.27 -3.60
CA LEU A 34 -0.31 4.60 -3.73
C LEU A 34 -1.42 5.64 -3.91
N ILE A 35 -1.34 6.72 -3.15
CA ILE A 35 -2.10 7.97 -3.36
C ILE A 35 -1.15 9.16 -3.35
N ASP A 36 -1.64 10.33 -3.74
CA ASP A 36 -0.88 11.58 -3.76
C ASP A 36 -1.46 12.66 -2.85
N ALA A 37 -0.57 13.46 -2.26
CA ALA A 37 -0.90 14.73 -1.65
C ALA A 37 -0.62 15.90 -2.61
N PRO A 38 -1.57 16.84 -2.72
CA PRO A 38 -1.66 17.85 -3.78
C PRO A 38 -0.35 18.62 -4.07
N GLY A 39 -0.04 18.77 -5.36
CA GLY A 39 1.08 19.57 -5.87
C GLY A 39 0.69 20.51 -7.01
N ASP A 40 1.39 21.63 -7.13
CA ASP A 40 1.12 22.70 -8.10
C ASP A 40 1.85 22.47 -9.44
N TYR A 41 1.64 21.31 -10.06
CA TYR A 41 2.25 20.90 -11.34
C TYR A 41 1.19 20.33 -12.29
N GLU A 42 1.51 20.20 -13.58
CA GLU A 42 0.58 19.60 -14.58
C GLU A 42 0.62 18.06 -14.54
N SER A 43 1.81 17.50 -14.29
CA SER A 43 2.02 16.07 -14.00
C SER A 43 3.28 15.89 -13.15
N VAL A 44 3.33 14.84 -12.34
CA VAL A 44 4.55 14.40 -11.64
C VAL A 44 4.65 12.88 -11.80
N ASN A 45 5.60 12.44 -12.61
CA ASN A 45 5.75 11.07 -13.04
C ASN A 45 6.82 10.36 -12.20
N ILE A 46 6.40 9.37 -11.40
CA ILE A 46 7.25 8.65 -10.46
C ILE A 46 7.37 7.16 -10.86
N ASP A 47 8.59 6.75 -11.18
CA ASP A 47 9.01 5.37 -11.46
C ASP A 47 9.08 4.54 -10.15
N ILE A 48 8.14 3.61 -9.96
CA ILE A 48 8.08 2.67 -8.84
C ILE A 48 8.72 1.35 -9.27
N ALA A 49 9.78 0.93 -8.55
CA ALA A 49 10.62 -0.21 -8.93
C ALA A 49 10.43 -1.45 -8.03
N ASP A 50 10.07 -1.29 -6.76
CA ASP A 50 9.72 -2.39 -5.84
C ASP A 50 8.95 -1.86 -4.63
N VAL A 51 8.20 -2.74 -3.96
CA VAL A 51 7.61 -2.52 -2.64
C VAL A 51 7.94 -3.72 -1.78
N GLN A 52 8.47 -3.47 -0.58
CA GLN A 52 8.89 -4.52 0.34
C GLN A 52 8.30 -4.30 1.73
N VAL A 53 8.04 -5.40 2.43
CA VAL A 53 7.50 -5.41 3.79
C VAL A 53 8.47 -6.13 4.72
N LYS A 54 8.33 -5.89 6.02
CA LYS A 54 9.15 -6.54 7.05
C LYS A 54 8.33 -6.77 8.32
N MET A 55 8.25 -8.02 8.75
CA MET A 55 7.51 -8.45 9.94
C MET A 55 8.41 -8.46 11.18
N GLU A 56 7.78 -8.47 12.35
CA GLU A 56 8.47 -8.69 13.61
C GLU A 56 8.99 -10.13 13.72
N GLY A 57 10.26 -10.27 14.11
CA GLY A 57 10.93 -11.56 14.22
C GLY A 57 11.74 -11.95 12.98
N ASP A 58 11.53 -11.28 11.84
CA ASP A 58 12.39 -11.44 10.66
C ASP A 58 13.83 -10.99 11.00
N ALA A 59 14.82 -11.77 10.56
CA ALA A 59 16.24 -11.57 10.88
C ALA A 59 16.90 -10.39 10.15
N GLY A 60 16.13 -9.34 9.85
CA GLY A 60 16.51 -8.21 8.99
C GLY A 60 16.23 -8.43 7.50
N GLU A 61 15.58 -9.54 7.15
CA GLU A 61 15.15 -9.82 5.77
C GLU A 61 13.95 -8.94 5.39
N TRP A 62 13.85 -8.62 4.10
CA TRP A 62 12.77 -7.85 3.51
C TRP A 62 12.07 -8.72 2.48
N LEU A 63 10.74 -8.76 2.54
CA LEU A 63 9.91 -9.54 1.63
C LEU A 63 9.34 -8.59 0.56
N SER A 64 9.76 -8.74 -0.70
CA SER A 64 9.06 -8.12 -1.84
C SER A 64 7.67 -8.74 -2.01
N LEU A 65 6.71 -7.99 -2.55
CA LEU A 65 5.38 -8.55 -2.87
C LEU A 65 5.49 -9.53 -4.05
N ASP A 66 4.59 -10.52 -4.11
CA ASP A 66 4.60 -11.55 -5.17
C ASP A 66 4.39 -10.95 -6.57
N GLU A 67 3.51 -9.95 -6.69
CA GLU A 67 3.29 -9.17 -7.91
C GLU A 67 3.27 -7.67 -7.58
N VAL A 68 4.42 -7.00 -7.74
CA VAL A 68 4.50 -5.53 -7.67
C VAL A 68 4.14 -4.92 -9.03
N ASN A 69 3.12 -4.06 -9.04
CA ASN A 69 2.75 -3.20 -10.15
C ASN A 69 3.78 -2.06 -10.30
N THR A 70 4.92 -2.40 -10.91
CA THR A 70 6.04 -1.49 -11.18
C THR A 70 5.81 -0.66 -12.43
N GLY A 71 6.45 0.52 -12.49
CA GLY A 71 6.37 1.43 -13.64
C GLY A 71 6.21 2.89 -13.23
N VAL A 72 5.94 3.74 -14.23
CA VAL A 72 5.82 5.19 -14.03
C VAL A 72 4.35 5.56 -13.79
N PHE A 73 4.08 6.19 -12.66
CA PHE A 73 2.75 6.68 -12.27
C PHE A 73 2.74 8.21 -12.24
N ASN A 74 1.74 8.84 -12.87
CA ASN A 74 1.46 10.25 -12.63
C ASN A 74 0.77 10.38 -11.27
N VAL A 75 1.53 10.74 -10.22
CA VAL A 75 1.00 10.69 -8.85
C VAL A 75 -0.17 11.66 -8.67
N LEU A 76 -0.19 12.81 -9.36
CA LEU A 76 -1.27 13.80 -9.25
C LEU A 76 -2.65 13.27 -9.69
N GLU A 77 -2.71 12.19 -10.48
CA GLU A 77 -3.97 11.50 -10.85
C GLU A 77 -4.52 10.63 -9.71
N LEU A 78 -3.69 10.30 -8.70
CA LEU A 78 -4.04 9.45 -7.55
C LEU A 78 -4.64 10.28 -6.40
N THR A 79 -5.53 11.20 -6.77
CA THR A 79 -6.23 12.15 -5.89
C THR A 79 -7.74 11.97 -5.98
N ASN A 80 -8.51 12.61 -5.08
CA ASN A 80 -9.99 12.54 -5.05
C ASN A 80 -10.59 11.12 -5.00
N GLY A 81 -9.91 10.19 -4.32
CA GLY A 81 -10.36 8.81 -4.16
C GLY A 81 -9.92 7.85 -5.27
N HIS A 82 -9.07 8.30 -6.20
CA HIS A 82 -8.29 7.40 -7.04
C HIS A 82 -7.03 6.95 -6.29
N SER A 83 -6.65 5.69 -6.47
CA SER A 83 -5.40 5.12 -5.96
C SER A 83 -4.83 4.15 -7.00
N ALA A 84 -3.52 3.88 -6.91
CA ALA A 84 -2.89 2.81 -7.67
C ALA A 84 -2.55 1.65 -6.73
N LEU A 85 -3.11 0.46 -6.98
CA LEU A 85 -2.67 -0.76 -6.31
C LEU A 85 -1.24 -1.07 -6.76
N LEU A 86 -0.28 -1.01 -5.82
CA LEU A 86 1.12 -1.37 -6.06
C LEU A 86 1.36 -2.87 -5.88
N GLY A 87 0.51 -3.58 -5.13
CA GLY A 87 0.54 -5.04 -5.04
C GLY A 87 -0.25 -5.58 -3.85
N GLU A 88 -0.34 -6.91 -3.79
CA GLU A 88 -0.97 -7.69 -2.73
C GLU A 88 0.01 -8.79 -2.28
N VAL A 89 0.03 -9.12 -0.99
CA VAL A 89 0.86 -10.21 -0.44
C VAL A 89 0.13 -10.89 0.73
N ASP A 90 0.18 -12.22 0.78
CA ASP A 90 -0.31 -12.98 1.92
C ASP A 90 0.82 -13.21 2.94
N LEU A 91 0.59 -12.75 4.17
CA LEU A 91 1.58 -12.76 5.26
C LEU A 91 1.11 -13.69 6.40
N PRO A 92 2.05 -14.29 7.16
CA PRO A 92 1.69 -14.93 8.42
C PRO A 92 1.13 -13.86 9.41
N PRO A 93 0.14 -14.20 10.24
CA PRO A 93 -0.36 -13.31 11.29
C PRO A 93 0.75 -12.90 12.26
N GLY A 94 0.84 -11.61 12.56
CA GLY A 94 1.91 -11.02 13.34
C GLY A 94 2.02 -9.51 13.14
N THR A 95 3.04 -8.90 13.73
CA THR A 95 3.23 -7.45 13.69
C THR A 95 4.02 -7.04 12.45
N LEU A 96 3.40 -6.25 11.55
CA LEU A 96 4.08 -5.56 10.46
C LEU A 96 4.88 -4.40 11.05
N GLN A 97 6.21 -4.42 10.93
CA GLN A 97 7.07 -3.37 11.47
C GLN A 97 7.26 -2.22 10.48
N GLN A 98 7.68 -2.53 9.25
CA GLN A 98 8.15 -1.54 8.29
C GLN A 98 7.70 -1.85 6.86
N VAL A 99 7.53 -0.81 6.04
CA VAL A 99 7.40 -0.88 4.59
C VAL A 99 8.54 -0.10 3.94
N ARG A 100 9.04 -0.60 2.81
CA ARG A 100 10.03 0.07 1.97
C ARG A 100 9.44 0.27 0.58
N LEU A 101 9.44 1.53 0.13
CA LEU A 101 9.17 1.89 -1.26
C LEU A 101 10.51 2.06 -1.99
N VAL A 102 10.68 1.37 -3.11
CA VAL A 102 11.86 1.52 -3.98
C VAL A 102 11.42 2.23 -5.26
N LEU A 103 12.11 3.32 -5.57
CA LEU A 103 11.92 4.13 -6.77
C LEU A 103 13.01 3.79 -7.79
N GLY A 104 12.65 3.87 -9.07
CA GLY A 104 13.56 3.69 -10.19
C GLY A 104 14.44 4.91 -10.43
N GLN A 105 14.51 5.36 -11.68
CA GLN A 105 15.29 6.55 -12.08
C GLN A 105 14.56 7.42 -13.11
N ASN A 106 13.46 6.93 -13.70
CA ASN A 106 12.77 7.56 -14.81
C ASN A 106 11.69 8.52 -14.29
N HIS A 107 12.14 9.62 -13.67
CA HIS A 107 11.28 10.64 -13.09
C HIS A 107 11.24 11.91 -13.95
N ASP A 108 10.05 12.46 -14.14
CA ASP A 108 9.83 13.76 -14.80
C ASP A 108 8.61 14.48 -14.23
N LEU A 109 8.44 15.75 -14.59
CA LEU A 109 7.25 16.54 -14.30
C LEU A 109 6.90 17.45 -15.48
N SER A 110 5.64 17.82 -15.63
CA SER A 110 5.22 18.86 -16.58
C SER A 110 4.88 20.16 -15.84
N ILE A 111 5.41 21.27 -16.34
CA ILE A 111 5.15 22.62 -15.83
C ILE A 111 5.25 23.66 -16.95
N GLY A 112 4.18 24.44 -17.14
CA GLY A 112 4.11 25.43 -18.21
C GLY A 112 4.03 24.83 -19.61
N GLY A 113 3.52 23.59 -19.74
CA GLY A 113 3.52 22.81 -20.98
C GLY A 113 4.88 22.22 -21.39
N GLU A 114 5.91 22.31 -20.56
CA GLU A 114 7.21 21.68 -20.77
C GLU A 114 7.42 20.48 -19.83
N VAL A 115 7.87 19.35 -20.39
CA VAL A 115 8.32 18.19 -19.59
C VAL A 115 9.78 18.38 -19.17
N LYS A 116 10.06 18.22 -17.88
CA LYS A 116 11.37 18.42 -17.26
C LYS A 116 11.77 17.19 -16.46
N ALA A 117 12.99 16.69 -16.69
CA ALA A 117 13.54 15.57 -15.93
C ALA A 117 13.65 15.94 -14.43
N LEU A 118 13.34 14.97 -13.56
CA LEU A 118 13.21 15.15 -12.12
C LEU A 118 14.21 14.23 -11.36
N PRO A 119 15.53 14.39 -11.55
CA PRO A 119 16.54 13.54 -10.91
C PRO A 119 16.56 13.71 -9.39
N PHE A 120 17.03 12.69 -8.67
CA PHE A 120 17.16 12.76 -7.20
C PHE A 120 18.00 13.95 -6.72
N ALA A 121 17.57 14.54 -5.60
CA ALA A 121 18.34 15.50 -4.84
C ALA A 121 19.62 14.86 -4.28
N SER A 122 20.70 15.64 -4.17
CA SER A 122 21.95 15.15 -3.60
C SER A 122 21.74 14.60 -2.18
N GLY A 123 22.05 13.31 -1.98
CA GLY A 123 21.86 12.62 -0.70
C GLY A 123 20.47 11.96 -0.54
N SER A 124 19.56 12.10 -1.50
CA SER A 124 18.36 11.27 -1.59
C SER A 124 18.67 9.96 -2.32
N THR A 125 18.17 8.86 -1.78
CA THR A 125 18.14 7.54 -2.42
C THR A 125 16.77 7.28 -3.03
N GLY A 126 16.71 6.41 -4.05
CA GLY A 126 15.45 5.80 -4.51
C GLY A 126 14.93 4.72 -3.56
N VAL A 127 15.14 4.84 -2.26
CA VAL A 127 14.72 3.88 -1.24
C VAL A 127 14.19 4.68 -0.05
N ILE A 128 12.92 4.48 0.28
CA ILE A 128 12.21 5.13 1.37
C ILE A 128 11.74 4.04 2.32
N GLU A 129 12.20 4.07 3.57
CA GLU A 129 11.74 3.16 4.63
C GLU A 129 10.77 3.90 5.56
N LEU A 130 9.67 3.25 5.90
CA LEU A 130 8.54 3.82 6.62
C LEU A 130 8.14 2.85 7.75
N ASP A 131 8.17 3.33 8.98
CA ASP A 131 7.73 2.56 10.14
C ASP A 131 6.19 2.55 10.20
N VAL A 132 5.60 1.38 10.41
CA VAL A 132 4.14 1.16 10.40
C VAL A 132 3.64 0.69 11.77
N VAL A 133 4.26 -0.37 12.31
CA VAL A 133 3.92 -1.05 13.57
C VAL A 133 2.41 -1.33 13.71
N GLY A 134 1.92 -2.39 13.06
CA GLY A 134 0.52 -2.80 13.14
C GLY A 134 0.31 -4.32 13.17
N ASP A 135 -0.71 -4.77 13.91
CA ASP A 135 -1.00 -6.20 14.12
C ASP A 135 -1.88 -6.79 13.02
N LEU A 136 -1.28 -7.58 12.14
CA LEU A 136 -1.97 -8.34 11.10
C LEU A 136 -2.57 -9.62 11.71
N SER A 137 -3.89 -9.76 11.61
CA SER A 137 -4.62 -10.91 12.16
C SER A 137 -5.11 -11.84 11.05
N ALA A 138 -5.08 -13.15 11.32
CA ALA A 138 -5.54 -14.19 10.43
C ALA A 138 -6.92 -13.91 9.78
N ASN A 139 -7.05 -14.32 8.53
CA ASN A 139 -8.27 -14.29 7.72
C ASN A 139 -8.88 -12.88 7.59
N ARG A 140 -8.04 -11.85 7.54
CA ARG A 140 -8.43 -10.45 7.26
C ARG A 140 -7.58 -9.88 6.14
N VAL A 141 -8.18 -8.94 5.41
CA VAL A 141 -7.50 -8.07 4.45
C VAL A 141 -7.20 -6.74 5.14
N PHE A 142 -6.00 -6.22 4.94
CA PHE A 142 -5.54 -4.93 5.45
C PHE A 142 -5.15 -4.03 4.27
N GLU A 143 -5.61 -2.78 4.30
CA GLU A 143 -5.23 -1.77 3.32
C GLU A 143 -4.12 -0.88 3.90
N LEU A 144 -2.96 -0.89 3.26
CA LEU A 144 -1.85 0.00 3.56
C LEU A 144 -1.72 1.03 2.44
N VAL A 145 -1.72 2.29 2.82
CA VAL A 145 -1.70 3.43 1.91
C VAL A 145 -0.36 4.14 2.05
N LEU A 146 0.36 4.22 0.93
CA LEU A 146 1.51 5.09 0.74
C LEU A 146 1.01 6.41 0.16
N ASP A 147 1.11 7.46 0.97
CA ASP A 147 0.73 8.82 0.60
C ASP A 147 1.99 9.60 0.19
N PHE A 148 2.17 9.79 -1.11
CA PHE A 148 3.30 10.49 -1.71
C PHE A 148 2.97 11.98 -1.82
N ASP A 149 3.76 12.85 -1.18
CA ASP A 149 3.50 14.29 -1.19
C ASP A 149 4.27 14.96 -2.34
N ALA A 150 3.63 15.09 -3.52
CA ALA A 150 4.28 15.70 -4.69
C ALA A 150 4.73 17.15 -4.43
N GLY A 151 3.90 17.93 -3.72
CA GLY A 151 4.18 19.33 -3.38
C GLY A 151 5.47 19.51 -2.56
N ARG A 152 5.79 18.59 -1.65
CA ARG A 152 7.02 18.60 -0.83
C ARG A 152 8.16 17.76 -1.42
N SER A 153 7.85 16.82 -2.30
CA SER A 153 8.82 15.93 -2.94
C SER A 153 9.58 16.60 -4.09
N VAL A 154 8.95 17.53 -4.81
CA VAL A 154 9.60 18.29 -5.88
C VAL A 154 10.27 19.54 -5.31
N VAL A 155 11.58 19.67 -5.53
CA VAL A 155 12.38 20.81 -5.07
C VAL A 155 12.92 21.58 -6.28
N ALA A 156 12.43 22.80 -6.49
CA ALA A 156 12.93 23.71 -7.53
C ALA A 156 14.26 24.38 -7.12
N SER A 157 15.08 24.76 -8.11
CA SER A 157 16.22 25.66 -7.91
C SER A 157 15.76 27.11 -7.66
N GLU A 158 16.64 27.94 -7.11
CA GLU A 158 16.38 29.38 -6.91
C GLU A 158 15.99 30.11 -8.22
N SER A 159 16.43 29.61 -9.38
CA SER A 159 16.04 30.12 -10.71
C SER A 159 14.68 29.62 -11.21
N GLY A 160 14.08 28.59 -10.60
CA GLY A 160 12.88 27.92 -11.10
C GLY A 160 13.08 27.07 -12.38
N GLU A 161 14.30 26.98 -12.90
CA GLU A 161 14.58 26.29 -14.17
C GLU A 161 14.80 24.78 -14.01
N THR A 162 15.37 24.36 -12.87
CA THR A 162 15.73 22.96 -12.60
C THR A 162 15.00 22.43 -11.37
N PHE A 163 14.68 21.14 -11.38
CA PHE A 163 13.90 20.48 -10.34
C PHE A 163 14.63 19.22 -9.88
N ARG A 164 14.44 18.83 -8.62
CA ARG A 164 14.99 17.59 -8.05
C ARG A 164 14.00 16.87 -7.15
N LEU A 165 14.07 15.55 -7.15
CA LEU A 165 13.24 14.66 -6.36
C LEU A 165 13.87 14.42 -4.98
N ARG A 166 13.16 14.78 -3.92
CA ARG A 166 13.45 14.38 -2.54
C ARG A 166 12.18 13.75 -1.97
N PRO A 167 11.96 12.43 -2.14
CA PRO A 167 10.69 11.79 -1.82
C PRO A 167 10.25 12.07 -0.39
N VAL A 168 9.01 12.53 -0.23
CA VAL A 168 8.30 12.68 1.03
C VAL A 168 7.09 11.76 0.93
N VAL A 169 7.15 10.63 1.63
CA VAL A 169 6.10 9.62 1.64
C VAL A 169 5.67 9.39 3.08
N ARG A 170 4.38 9.10 3.27
CA ARG A 170 3.80 8.73 4.56
C ARG A 170 3.10 7.39 4.40
N VAL A 171 2.99 6.65 5.50
CA VAL A 171 2.30 5.36 5.52
C VAL A 171 1.11 5.43 6.47
N ILE A 172 0.00 4.87 6.03
CA ILE A 172 -1.21 4.71 6.82
C ILE A 172 -1.64 3.26 6.66
N LEU A 173 -1.63 2.48 7.75
CA LEU A 173 -2.27 1.17 7.79
C LEU A 173 -3.68 1.38 8.36
N ASP A 174 -4.70 1.20 7.54
CA ASP A 174 -6.10 1.38 7.95
C ASP A 174 -6.76 0.01 8.17
N PRO A 175 -7.11 -0.36 9.43
CA PRO A 175 -7.90 -1.55 9.70
C PRO A 175 -9.42 -1.32 9.52
N ASP A 176 -9.89 -0.07 9.43
CA ASP A 176 -11.31 0.32 9.58
C ASP A 176 -11.68 1.54 8.70
N ASN A 177 -11.59 1.38 7.36
CA ASN A 177 -11.80 2.38 6.30
C ASN A 177 -12.76 3.55 6.62
N GLY A 178 -12.21 4.70 7.05
CA GLY A 178 -12.97 5.90 7.37
C GLY A 178 -13.04 6.92 6.22
N SER A 179 -14.21 7.10 5.59
CA SER A 179 -14.38 8.12 4.53
C SER A 179 -14.97 9.45 5.04
N ILE A 180 -14.43 10.58 4.55
CA ILE A 180 -14.96 11.93 4.76
C ILE A 180 -15.39 12.48 3.39
N MET A 181 -16.63 12.96 3.28
CA MET A 181 -17.16 13.56 2.05
C MET A 181 -17.67 14.98 2.31
N GLY A 182 -17.44 15.87 1.34
CA GLY A 182 -17.89 17.27 1.34
C GLY A 182 -18.10 17.79 -0.07
N ARG A 183 -18.71 18.97 -0.21
CA ARG A 183 -18.97 19.63 -1.50
C ARG A 183 -18.59 21.10 -1.42
N ILE A 184 -17.88 21.59 -2.43
CA ILE A 184 -17.41 22.98 -2.55
C ILE A 184 -18.17 23.67 -3.69
N ASP A 185 -18.71 24.85 -3.41
CA ASP A 185 -19.37 25.73 -4.38
C ASP A 185 -18.69 27.11 -4.34
N PRO A 186 -18.41 27.75 -5.50
CA PRO A 186 -18.59 27.23 -6.85
C PRO A 186 -17.45 26.26 -7.25
N GLY A 187 -17.80 25.10 -7.81
CA GLY A 187 -16.84 24.07 -8.25
C GLY A 187 -15.95 24.44 -9.45
N ALA A 188 -15.89 25.72 -9.84
CA ALA A 188 -14.99 26.22 -10.88
C ALA A 188 -13.64 26.75 -10.33
N VAL A 189 -13.38 26.54 -9.03
CA VAL A 189 -12.19 26.99 -8.32
C VAL A 189 -11.49 25.79 -7.70
N SER A 190 -10.30 25.44 -8.21
CA SER A 190 -9.44 24.44 -7.56
C SER A 190 -9.17 24.88 -6.13
N THR A 191 -9.57 24.04 -5.18
CA THR A 191 -9.57 24.33 -3.75
C THR A 191 -8.82 23.22 -3.02
N ALA A 192 -7.80 23.59 -2.26
CA ALA A 192 -7.10 22.64 -1.38
C ALA A 192 -8.01 22.25 -0.20
N VAL A 193 -8.17 20.95 0.01
CA VAL A 193 -8.83 20.36 1.17
C VAL A 193 -7.76 19.69 2.01
N PHE A 194 -7.75 19.98 3.32
CA PHE A 194 -6.83 19.38 4.29
C PHE A 194 -7.61 18.75 5.44
N ALA A 195 -7.26 17.53 5.82
CA ALA A 195 -7.63 16.94 7.10
C ALA A 195 -6.45 17.17 8.07
N LEU A 196 -6.71 17.74 9.24
CA LEU A 196 -5.68 18.12 10.22
C LEU A 196 -5.93 17.44 11.57
N ILE A 197 -4.87 17.06 12.28
CA ILE A 197 -4.89 16.71 13.71
C ILE A 197 -3.89 17.61 14.43
N GLY A 198 -4.40 18.50 15.29
CA GLY A 198 -3.58 19.49 15.97
C GLY A 198 -2.96 20.48 14.98
N ALA A 199 -1.63 20.46 14.87
CA ALA A 199 -0.88 21.27 13.91
C ALA A 199 -0.41 20.49 12.66
N ASP A 200 -0.60 19.16 12.64
CA ASP A 200 -0.16 18.30 11.54
C ASP A 200 -1.29 18.06 10.54
N THR A 201 -0.94 18.06 9.25
CA THR A 201 -1.81 17.61 8.16
C THR A 201 -1.80 16.09 8.11
N ILE A 202 -2.97 15.45 8.18
CA ILE A 202 -3.14 13.99 8.06
C ILE A 202 -3.30 13.55 6.61
N THR A 203 -4.09 14.27 5.81
CA THR A 203 -4.20 14.04 4.36
C THR A 203 -4.69 15.33 3.70
N SER A 204 -4.52 15.45 2.39
CA SER A 204 -5.01 16.57 1.61
C SER A 204 -5.31 16.17 0.16
N THR A 205 -6.18 16.92 -0.51
CA THR A 205 -6.52 16.75 -1.94
C THR A 205 -6.91 18.10 -2.54
N TYR A 206 -6.83 18.24 -3.87
CA TYR A 206 -7.44 19.38 -4.59
C TYR A 206 -8.79 18.99 -5.16
N THR A 207 -9.77 19.90 -5.17
CA THR A 207 -11.01 19.68 -5.94
C THR A 207 -10.73 19.69 -7.45
N GLY A 208 -11.08 18.60 -8.14
CA GLY A 208 -11.21 18.55 -9.60
C GLY A 208 -12.58 19.01 -10.11
#